data_AF-A0A355AN54-F1
#
_entry.id   AF-A0A355AN54-F1
#
_cell.length_a   1.000
_cell.length_b   1.000
_cell.length_c   1.000
_cell.angle_alpha   90.00
_cell.angle_beta   90.00
_cell.angle_gamma   90.00
#
_symmetry.space_group_name_H-M   'P 1'
#
loop_
_entity.id
_entity.type
_entity.pdbx_description
1 polymer ?
#
loop_
_entity_poly.entity_id
_entity_poly.type
_entity_poly.pdbx_seq_one_letter_code
_entity_poly.pdbx_strand_id
1 'polypeptide(L)'
;MVGSVGRIVGDSLLIFFTVVFLLVEASTIPAKIRAILSDPDTTLKRLSEFLSAVKEYLVIKSITSLITGVVVTAWLFFLGVDFAVLWGSIAFFMNFVP
;
A
#
# COMPACT_ATOMS: atom_id res chain seq x y z
N MET A 1 1.91 -39.78 -3.97
CA MET A 1 2.26 -38.81 -5.03
C MET A 1 1.08 -38.43 -5.92
N VAL A 2 0.20 -39.36 -6.35
CA VAL A 2 -0.99 -39.00 -7.15
C VAL A 2 -2.01 -38.14 -6.37
N GLY A 3 -2.22 -38.41 -5.08
CA GLY A 3 -3.13 -37.62 -4.24
C GLY A 3 -2.68 -36.17 -3.96
N SER A 4 -1.37 -35.90 -3.95
CA SER A 4 -0.84 -34.54 -3.76
C SER A 4 -0.99 -33.69 -5.02
N VAL A 5 -0.84 -34.28 -6.21
CA VAL A 5 -1.08 -33.59 -7.49
C VAL A 5 -2.56 -33.27 -7.65
N GLY A 6 -3.46 -34.22 -7.32
CA GLY A 6 -4.91 -33.98 -7.35
C GLY A 6 -5.35 -32.84 -6.42
N ARG A 7 -4.75 -32.73 -5.22
CA ARG A 7 -5.05 -31.64 -4.28
C ARG A 7 -4.59 -30.28 -4.80
N ILE A 8 -3.36 -30.19 -5.32
CA ILE A 8 -2.82 -28.93 -5.88
C ILE A 8 -3.66 -28.46 -7.07
N VAL A 9 -4.09 -29.38 -7.94
CA VAL A 9 -4.96 -29.05 -9.08
C VAL A 9 -6.33 -28.56 -8.60
N GLY A 10 -6.92 -29.21 -7.59
CA GLY A 10 -8.18 -28.78 -6.98
C GLY A 10 -8.09 -27.39 -6.35
N ASP A 11 -7.07 -27.14 -5.51
CA ASP A 11 -6.86 -25.85 -4.85
C ASP A 11 -6.59 -24.74 -5.87
N SER A 12 -5.81 -25.02 -6.92
CA SER A 12 -5.54 -24.05 -7.99
C SER A 12 -6.79 -23.70 -8.78
N LEU A 13 -7.65 -24.67 -9.07
CA LEU A 13 -8.95 -24.44 -9.72
C LEU A 13 -9.87 -23.58 -8.85
N LEU A 14 -9.93 -23.87 -7.55
CA LEU A 14 -10.72 -23.08 -6.60
C LEU A 14 -10.20 -21.64 -6.53
N ILE A 15 -8.90 -21.44 -6.37
CA ILE A 15 -8.28 -20.11 -6.38
C ILE A 15 -8.58 -19.38 -7.69
N PHE A 16 -8.45 -20.06 -8.83
CA PHE A 16 -8.74 -19.49 -10.15
C PHE A 16 -10.19 -19.00 -10.23
N PHE A 17 -11.16 -19.84 -9.87
CA PHE A 17 -12.57 -19.44 -9.87
C PHE A 17 -12.86 -18.32 -8.87
N THR A 18 -12.29 -18.38 -7.67
CA THR A 18 -12.43 -17.30 -6.68
C THR A 18 -11.92 -15.98 -7.22
N VAL A 19 -10.73 -15.97 -7.84
CA VAL A 19 -10.15 -14.75 -8.42
C VAL A 19 -11.02 -14.24 -9.57
N VAL A 20 -11.50 -15.11 -10.47
CA VAL A 20 -12.40 -14.72 -11.56
C VAL A 20 -13.68 -14.09 -11.01
N PHE A 21 -14.34 -14.72 -10.02
CA PHE A 21 -15.52 -14.14 -9.40
C PHE A 21 -15.22 -12.82 -8.70
N LEU A 22 -14.09 -12.70 -8.01
CA LEU A 22 -13.68 -11.47 -7.36
C LEU A 22 -13.44 -10.36 -8.39
N LEU A 23 -12.80 -10.64 -9.53
CA LEU A 23 -12.63 -9.65 -10.61
C LEU A 23 -13.97 -9.20 -11.20
N VAL A 24 -14.89 -10.14 -11.46
CA VAL A 24 -16.23 -9.82 -11.96
C VAL A 24 -16.98 -8.97 -10.92
N GLU A 25 -16.95 -9.34 -9.65
CA GLU A 25 -17.56 -8.55 -8.60
C GLU A 25 -16.92 -7.17 -8.47
N ALA A 26 -15.59 -7.07 -8.55
CA ALA A 26 -14.85 -5.81 -8.47
C ALA A 26 -15.30 -4.79 -9.52
N SER A 27 -15.62 -5.23 -10.74
CA SER A 27 -16.21 -4.35 -11.77
C SER A 27 -17.62 -3.84 -11.43
N THR A 28 -18.35 -4.58 -10.58
CA THR A 28 -19.73 -4.28 -10.17
C THR A 28 -19.79 -3.50 -8.85
N ILE A 29 -18.73 -3.55 -8.02
CA ILE A 29 -18.62 -2.84 -6.73
C ILE A 29 -18.93 -1.34 -6.87
N PRO A 30 -18.40 -0.58 -7.85
CA PRO A 30 -18.71 0.84 -8.00
C PRO A 30 -20.21 1.10 -8.20
N ALA A 31 -20.90 0.23 -8.95
CA ALA A 31 -22.34 0.34 -9.18
C ALA A 31 -23.14 -0.01 -7.91
N LYS A 32 -22.74 -1.07 -7.17
CA LYS A 32 -23.35 -1.42 -5.88
C LYS A 32 -23.19 -0.29 -4.86
N ILE A 33 -22.01 0.32 -4.77
CA ILE A 33 -21.74 1.47 -3.88
C ILE A 33 -22.64 2.65 -4.25
N ARG A 34 -22.76 2.97 -5.55
CA ARG A 34 -23.66 4.02 -6.02
C ARG A 34 -25.14 3.74 -5.70
N ALA A 35 -25.56 2.48 -5.70
CA ALA A 35 -26.95 2.13 -5.38
C ALA A 35 -27.28 2.21 -3.87
N ILE A 36 -26.29 2.08 -2.99
CA ILE A 36 -26.47 2.12 -1.53
C ILE A 36 -26.35 3.55 -0.97
N LEU A 37 -25.58 4.42 -1.65
CA LEU A 37 -25.39 5.81 -1.25
C LEU A 37 -26.59 6.67 -1.66
N SER A 38 -27.11 7.47 -0.72
CA SER A 38 -28.23 8.40 -1.00
C SER A 38 -27.85 9.52 -1.98
N ASP A 39 -26.57 9.92 -2.02
CA ASP A 39 -26.01 10.87 -2.99
C ASP A 39 -24.62 10.37 -3.44
N PRO A 40 -24.57 9.53 -4.50
CA PRO A 40 -23.37 8.82 -4.90
C PRO A 40 -22.28 9.73 -5.45
N ASP A 41 -22.65 10.69 -6.28
CA ASP A 41 -21.69 11.54 -6.97
C ASP A 41 -21.02 12.51 -5.98
N THR A 42 -21.77 13.06 -5.03
CA THR A 42 -21.21 13.90 -3.96
C THR A 42 -20.32 13.10 -3.01
N THR A 43 -20.72 11.88 -2.64
CA THR A 43 -19.94 11.04 -1.71
C THR A 43 -18.65 10.53 -2.35
N LEU A 44 -18.70 10.05 -3.60
CA LEU A 44 -17.52 9.61 -4.34
C LEU A 44 -16.56 10.79 -4.60
N LYS A 45 -17.09 11.98 -4.86
CA LYS A 45 -16.28 13.19 -4.99
C LYS A 45 -15.56 13.53 -3.68
N ARG A 46 -16.27 13.53 -2.53
CA ARG A 46 -15.65 13.74 -1.21
C ARG A 46 -14.59 12.69 -0.88
N LEU A 47 -14.84 11.42 -1.22
CA LEU A 47 -13.85 10.35 -1.08
C LEU A 47 -12.61 10.63 -1.92
N SER A 48 -12.79 11.07 -3.17
CA SER A 48 -11.65 11.41 -4.04
C SER A 48 -10.85 12.60 -3.51
N GLU A 49 -11.52 13.62 -2.97
CA GLU A 49 -10.89 14.78 -2.33
C GLU A 49 -10.10 14.36 -1.08
N PHE A 50 -10.69 13.50 -0.24
CA PHE A 50 -10.00 12.92 0.92
C PHE A 50 -8.77 12.11 0.52
N LEU A 51 -8.91 11.21 -0.47
CA LEU A 51 -7.78 10.42 -0.97
C LEU A 51 -6.68 11.31 -1.56
N SER A 52 -7.05 12.42 -2.21
CA SER A 52 -6.08 13.42 -2.70
C SER A 52 -5.35 14.09 -1.55
N ALA A 53 -6.05 14.50 -0.49
CA ALA A 53 -5.45 15.10 0.70
C ALA A 53 -4.53 14.11 1.43
N VAL A 54 -4.94 12.85 1.58
CA VAL A 54 -4.11 11.78 2.17
C VAL A 54 -2.87 11.53 1.31
N LYS A 55 -3.02 11.47 -0.01
CA LYS A 55 -1.88 11.31 -0.94
C LYS A 55 -0.89 12.44 -0.78
N GLU A 56 -1.35 13.69 -0.76
CA GLU A 56 -0.49 14.86 -0.59
C GLU A 56 0.26 14.82 0.74
N TYR A 57 -0.44 14.52 1.84
CA TYR A 57 0.19 14.33 3.15
C TYR A 57 1.24 13.21 3.15
N LEU A 58 0.94 12.06 2.56
CA LEU A 58 1.88 10.93 2.47
C LEU A 58 3.12 11.27 1.64
N VAL A 59 2.95 12.02 0.55
CA VAL A 59 4.07 12.51 -0.26
C VAL A 59 4.96 13.44 0.58
N ILE A 60 4.37 14.40 1.29
CA ILE A 60 5.10 15.30 2.17
C ILE A 60 5.86 14.51 3.24
N LYS A 61 5.19 13.57 3.94
CA LYS A 61 5.83 12.75 4.97
C LYS A 61 6.94 11.87 4.43
N SER A 62 6.77 11.32 3.22
CA SER A 62 7.80 10.52 2.54
C SER A 62 9.05 11.37 2.28
N ILE A 63 8.89 12.59 1.77
CA ILE A 63 10.00 13.50 1.48
C ILE A 63 10.69 13.93 2.78
N THR A 64 9.91 14.35 3.79
CA THR A 64 10.47 14.73 5.10
C THR A 64 11.25 13.58 5.72
N SER A 65 10.69 12.37 5.69
CA SER A 65 11.38 11.20 6.21
C SER A 65 12.66 10.89 5.45
N LEU A 66 12.62 10.98 4.11
CA LEU A 66 13.79 10.74 3.25
C LEU A 66 14.91 11.73 3.56
N ILE A 67 14.57 13.01 3.71
CA ILE A 67 15.52 14.06 4.12
C ILE A 67 16.15 13.68 5.46
N THR A 68 15.36 13.25 6.45
CA THR A 68 15.89 12.81 7.75
C THR A 68 16.86 11.64 7.61
N GLY A 69 16.52 10.61 6.85
CA GLY A 69 17.40 9.46 6.62
C GLY A 69 18.71 9.83 5.92
N VAL A 70 18.66 10.73 4.93
CA VAL A 70 19.84 11.26 4.24
C VAL A 70 20.73 12.08 5.18
N VAL A 71 20.12 12.97 5.99
CA VAL A 71 20.85 13.78 6.98
C VAL A 71 21.54 12.89 8.00
N VAL A 72 20.84 11.88 8.53
CA VAL A 72 21.43 10.92 9.48
C VAL A 72 22.56 10.14 8.84
N THR A 73 22.39 9.65 7.61
CA THR A 73 23.44 8.93 6.86
C THR A 73 24.68 9.81 6.68
N ALA A 74 24.50 11.06 6.25
CA ALA A 74 25.59 12.00 6.03
C ALA A 74 26.35 12.30 7.33
N TRP A 75 25.61 12.46 8.44
CA TRP A 75 26.20 12.70 9.75
C TRP A 75 27.00 11.51 10.26
N LEU A 76 26.45 10.30 10.16
CA LEU A 76 27.14 9.07 10.56
C LEU A 76 28.37 8.78 9.70
N PHE A 77 28.29 9.07 8.40
CA PHE A 77 29.44 8.97 7.50
C PHE A 77 30.56 9.93 7.90
N PHE A 78 30.23 11.18 8.24
CA PHE A 78 31.20 12.16 8.72
C PHE A 78 31.84 11.76 10.06
N LEU A 79 31.07 11.12 10.95
CA LEU A 79 31.56 10.58 12.22
C LEU A 79 32.39 9.29 12.08
N GLY A 80 32.51 8.74 10.86
CA GLY A 80 33.23 7.48 10.63
C GLY A 80 32.53 6.25 11.21
N VAL A 81 31.21 6.30 11.39
CA VAL A 81 30.42 5.18 11.92
C VAL A 81 30.19 4.16 10.82
N ASP A 82 30.48 2.89 11.12
CA ASP A 82 30.21 1.77 10.22
C ASP A 82 28.72 1.65 9.89
N PHE A 83 28.40 1.19 8.68
CA PHE A 83 27.03 0.99 8.23
C PHE A 83 26.13 2.25 8.29
N ALA A 84 26.69 3.46 8.08
CA ALA A 84 25.95 4.72 8.08
C ALA A 84 24.65 4.70 7.24
N VAL A 85 24.67 4.05 6.07
CA VAL A 85 23.50 3.90 5.19
C VAL A 85 22.40 3.03 5.81
N LEU A 86 22.79 1.96 6.53
CA LEU A 86 21.84 1.09 7.23
C LEU A 86 21.10 1.87 8.31
N TRP A 87 21.86 2.61 9.13
CA TRP A 87 21.30 3.43 10.21
C TRP A 87 20.42 4.57 9.70
N GLY A 88 20.81 5.25 8.62
CA GLY A 88 19.95 6.25 7.98
C GLY A 88 18.68 5.68 7.37
N SER A 89 18.73 4.45 6.84
CA SER A 89 17.53 3.75 6.37
C SER A 89 16.58 3.42 7.52
N ILE A 90 17.10 2.97 8.67
CA ILE A 90 16.29 2.75 9.88
C ILE A 90 15.65 4.07 10.34
N ALA A 91 16.41 5.17 10.37
CA ALA A 91 15.90 6.48 10.73
C ALA A 91 14.77 6.95 9.79
N PHE A 92 14.91 6.70 8.48
CA PHE A 92 13.84 6.91 7.50
C PHE A 92 12.58 6.08 7.82
N PHE A 93 12.71 4.77 8.05
CA PHE A 93 11.54 3.94 8.33
C PHE A 93 10.86 4.30 9.65
N MET A 94 11.63 4.59 10.71
CA MET A 94 11.09 4.99 12.00
C MET A 94 10.38 6.35 11.93
N ASN A 95 10.92 7.32 11.17
CA ASN A 95 10.30 8.62 10.98
C ASN A 95 9.03 8.58 10.10
N PHE A 96 8.80 7.46 9.40
CA PHE A 96 7.59 7.26 8.60
C PHE A 96 6.37 6.84 9.45
N VAL A 97 6.57 6.27 10.64
CA VAL A 97 5.49 5.91 11.58
C VAL A 97 4.96 7.21 12.25
N PRO A 98 3.65 7.51 12.22
CA PRO A 98 3.09 8.66 12.95
C PRO A 98 3.22 8.52 14.46
#